data_AF-A0A0H3WS80-F1
#
_entry.id   AF-A0A0H3WS80-F1
#
_cell.length_a   1.000
_cell.length_b   1.000
_cell.length_c   1.000
_cell.angle_alpha   90.00
_cell.angle_beta   90.00
_cell.angle_gamma   90.00
#
_symmetry.space_group_name_H-M   'P 1'
#
loop_
_entity.id
_entity.type
_entity.pdbx_description
1 polymer ?
#
loop_
_entity_poly.entity_id
_entity_poly.type
_entity_poly.pdbx_seq_one_letter_code
_entity_poly.pdbx_strand_id
1 'polypeptide(L)'
;MLYPDDYSPEQWQAIIGRVFSEAEVIKKRGKQWTQLIDPAHVADSLLKRTVASVLVSGYLVCYGVGTPWYNPNVRALEEMLVLRVPESPGRFTDAIRALRALAVENQCDVIVAGSALPSDDRLVRVYERYGFRREATTLIQRI
;
A
#
# COMPACT_ATOMS: atom_id res chain seq x y z
N MET A 1 10.60 -9.70 6.51
CA MET A 1 9.55 -8.70 6.69
C MET A 1 9.76 -8.12 8.08
N LEU A 2 9.78 -6.79 8.20
CA LEU A 2 9.95 -6.10 9.47
C LEU A 2 8.62 -5.43 9.83
N TYR A 3 8.30 -5.38 11.12
CA TYR A 3 7.16 -4.63 11.65
C TYR A 3 7.62 -3.30 12.25
N PRO A 4 6.72 -2.35 12.54
CA PRO A 4 7.09 -1.01 13.01
C PRO A 4 7.97 -0.98 14.26
N ASP A 5 7.85 -1.99 15.14
CA ASP A 5 8.72 -2.15 16.32
C ASP A 5 10.17 -2.52 15.97
N ASP A 6 10.38 -3.14 14.81
CA ASP A 6 11.69 -3.59 14.32
C ASP A 6 12.35 -2.56 13.38
N TYR A 7 11.69 -1.45 13.09
CA TYR A 7 12.25 -0.43 12.22
C TYR A 7 13.36 0.34 12.93
N SER A 8 14.52 0.44 12.28
CA SER A 8 15.58 1.32 12.77
C SER A 8 15.20 2.80 12.65
N PRO A 9 15.82 3.70 13.42
CA PRO A 9 15.61 5.14 13.27
C PRO A 9 15.88 5.64 11.84
N GLU A 10 16.88 5.09 11.16
CA GLU A 10 17.22 5.43 9.78
C GLU A 10 16.14 4.95 8.79
N GLN A 11 15.56 3.78 9.03
CA GLN A 11 14.44 3.27 8.24
C GLN A 11 13.20 4.15 8.41
N TRP A 12 12.89 4.56 9.65
CA TRP A 12 11.83 5.52 9.92
C TRP A 12 12.07 6.84 9.18
N GLN A 13 13.26 7.41 9.29
CA GLN A 13 13.61 8.65 8.59
C GLN A 13 13.46 8.52 7.08
N ALA A 14 13.91 7.40 6.49
CA ALA A 14 13.79 7.13 5.07
C ALA A 14 12.33 6.97 4.63
N ILE A 15 11.50 6.25 5.41
CA ILE A 15 10.07 6.09 5.16
C ILE A 15 9.38 7.45 5.13
N ILE A 16 9.56 8.26 6.18
CA ILE A 16 8.91 9.56 6.30
C ILE A 16 9.38 10.49 5.17
N GLY A 17 10.70 10.59 4.94
CA GLY A 17 11.24 11.38 3.83
C GLY A 17 10.65 10.97 2.49
N ARG A 18 10.47 9.66 2.27
CA ARG A 18 9.87 9.14 1.04
C ARG A 18 8.40 9.52 0.92
N VAL A 19 7.60 9.40 1.98
CA VAL A 19 6.18 9.80 1.99
C VAL A 19 6.01 11.23 1.49
N PHE A 20 6.81 12.17 2.03
CA PHE A 20 6.76 13.57 1.62
C PHE A 20 7.18 13.74 0.15
N SER A 21 8.31 13.14 -0.27
CA SER A 21 8.79 13.28 -1.65
C SER A 21 7.83 12.67 -2.69
N GLU A 22 7.25 11.50 -2.39
CA GLU A 22 6.40 10.78 -3.32
C GLU A 22 5.03 11.45 -3.43
N ALA A 23 4.51 12.03 -2.35
CA ALA A 23 3.29 12.83 -2.41
C ALA A 23 3.42 14.00 -3.40
N GLU A 24 4.56 14.72 -3.39
CA GLU A 24 4.83 15.80 -4.34
C GLU A 24 4.95 15.31 -5.80
N VAL A 25 5.56 14.14 -6.01
CA VAL A 25 5.64 13.52 -7.35
C VAL A 25 4.27 13.07 -7.84
N ILE A 26 3.49 12.41 -6.99
CA ILE A 26 2.19 11.82 -7.35
C ILE A 26 1.15 12.91 -7.61
N LYS A 27 1.14 14.01 -6.85
CA LYS A 27 0.29 15.18 -7.10
C LYS A 27 0.50 15.74 -8.51
N LYS A 28 1.72 15.68 -9.05
CA LYS A 28 2.00 16.15 -10.42
C LYS A 28 1.47 15.23 -11.52
N ARG A 29 1.00 14.01 -11.20
CA ARG A 29 0.47 13.05 -12.19
C ARG A 29 -0.98 13.30 -12.62
N GLY A 30 -1.64 14.32 -12.08
CA GLY A 30 -2.91 14.84 -12.60
C GLY A 30 -4.17 14.04 -12.24
N LYS A 31 -4.09 12.98 -11.42
CA LYS A 31 -5.30 12.32 -10.90
C LYS A 31 -5.92 13.17 -9.79
N GLN A 32 -7.22 13.48 -9.88
CA GLN A 32 -7.88 14.41 -8.94
C GLN A 32 -7.69 14.02 -7.47
N TRP A 33 -7.86 12.73 -7.14
CA TRP A 33 -7.73 12.25 -5.76
C TRP A 33 -6.34 12.45 -5.16
N THR A 34 -5.29 12.47 -5.99
CA THR A 34 -3.92 12.64 -5.51
C THR A 34 -3.67 14.03 -4.92
N GLN A 35 -4.46 15.03 -5.33
CA GLN A 35 -4.42 16.37 -4.74
C GLN A 35 -4.89 16.39 -3.28
N LEU A 36 -5.60 15.36 -2.84
CA LEU A 36 -6.13 15.22 -1.48
C LEU A 36 -5.13 14.56 -0.53
N ILE A 37 -3.95 14.14 -1.02
CA ILE A 37 -2.93 13.50 -0.18
C ILE A 37 -2.30 14.56 0.74
N ASP A 38 -2.49 14.38 2.05
CA ASP A 38 -1.75 15.06 3.09
C ASP A 38 -0.60 14.17 3.59
N PRO A 39 0.67 14.44 3.19
CA PRO A 39 1.81 13.62 3.61
C PRO A 39 2.07 13.69 5.12
N ALA A 40 1.71 14.80 5.80
CA ALA A 40 1.88 14.91 7.25
C ALA A 40 0.91 13.98 7.97
N HIS A 41 -0.35 13.91 7.52
CA HIS A 41 -1.32 12.95 8.05
C HIS A 41 -0.90 11.49 7.81
N VAL A 42 -0.36 11.17 6.62
CA VAL A 42 0.16 9.82 6.33
C VAL A 42 1.34 9.48 7.25
N ALA A 43 2.29 10.40 7.41
CA ALA A 43 3.43 10.22 8.32
C ALA A 43 2.99 10.00 9.77
N ASP A 44 2.08 10.84 10.28
CA ASP A 44 1.53 10.73 11.62
C ASP A 44 0.79 9.40 11.83
N SER A 45 0.04 8.94 10.82
CA SER A 45 -0.67 7.66 10.87
C SER A 45 0.26 6.45 10.95
N LEU A 46 1.41 6.51 10.26
CA LEU A 46 2.43 5.48 10.33
C LEU A 46 3.12 5.47 11.71
N LEU A 47 3.49 6.65 12.23
CA LEU A 47 4.15 6.79 13.52
C LEU A 47 3.25 6.36 14.68
N LYS A 48 1.97 6.75 14.65
CA LYS A 48 0.96 6.39 15.66
C LYS A 48 0.37 5.00 15.46
N ARG A 49 0.75 4.29 14.39
CA ARG A 49 0.27 2.94 14.05
C ARG A 49 -1.25 2.86 13.88
N THR A 50 -1.87 3.95 13.44
CA THR A 50 -3.29 3.93 13.06
C THR A 50 -3.49 3.23 11.72
N VAL A 51 -2.41 3.08 10.93
CA VAL A 51 -2.34 2.26 9.73
C VAL A 51 -1.30 1.16 9.94
N ALA A 52 -1.69 -0.10 9.73
CA ALA A 52 -0.76 -1.21 9.82
C ALA A 52 0.22 -1.17 8.63
N SER A 53 1.49 -1.49 8.90
CA SER A 53 2.51 -1.52 7.85
C SER A 53 3.60 -2.55 8.13
N VAL A 54 4.27 -2.98 7.05
CA VAL A 54 5.51 -3.77 7.11
C VAL A 54 6.54 -3.25 6.11
N LEU A 55 7.82 -3.42 6.43
CA LEU A 55 8.93 -3.15 5.51
C LEU A 55 9.47 -4.48 4.96
N VAL A 56 9.50 -4.61 3.62
CA VAL A 56 9.98 -5.82 2.93
C VAL A 56 10.78 -5.44 1.69
N SER A 57 12.03 -5.86 1.62
CA SER A 57 12.90 -5.61 0.46
C SER A 57 12.92 -4.13 0.00
N GLY A 58 12.85 -3.18 0.93
CA GLY A 58 12.79 -1.74 0.63
C GLY A 58 11.40 -1.21 0.22
N TYR A 59 10.35 -2.01 0.30
CA TYR A 59 8.97 -1.57 0.11
C TYR A 59 8.26 -1.46 1.46
N LEU A 60 7.72 -0.30 1.76
CA LEU A 60 6.72 -0.14 2.81
C LEU A 60 5.37 -0.59 2.24
N VAL A 61 4.77 -1.61 2.85
CA VAL A 61 3.44 -2.10 2.51
C VAL A 61 2.51 -1.71 3.65
N CYS A 62 1.59 -0.80 3.38
CA CYS A 62 0.51 -0.44 4.32
C CYS A 62 -0.75 -1.22 3.97
N TYR A 63 -1.45 -1.70 4.99
CA TYR A 63 -2.61 -2.54 4.80
C TYR A 63 -3.65 -2.35 5.90
N GLY A 64 -4.89 -2.69 5.57
CA GLY A 64 -5.99 -2.87 6.51
C GLY A 64 -6.41 -4.34 6.56
N VAL A 65 -6.89 -4.79 7.72
CA VAL A 65 -7.58 -6.08 7.85
C VAL A 65 -8.96 -5.81 8.40
N GLY A 66 -9.99 -6.32 7.73
CA GLY A 66 -11.35 -6.06 8.13
C GLY A 66 -12.36 -6.96 7.46
N THR A 67 -13.63 -6.72 7.79
CA THR A 67 -14.76 -7.41 7.18
C THR A 67 -15.35 -6.50 6.10
N PRO A 68 -15.47 -6.97 4.84
CA PRO A 68 -16.03 -6.15 3.78
C PRO A 68 -17.52 -5.92 4.01
N TRP A 69 -18.03 -4.78 3.56
CA TRP A 69 -19.43 -4.38 3.76
C TRP A 69 -20.45 -5.35 3.14
N TYR A 70 -20.06 -6.11 2.12
CA TYR A 70 -20.94 -6.99 1.35
C TYR A 70 -21.01 -8.43 1.89
N ASN A 71 -20.14 -8.83 2.82
CA ASN A 71 -20.18 -10.17 3.39
C ASN A 71 -19.56 -10.20 4.81
N PRO A 72 -20.35 -10.40 5.87
CA PRO A 72 -19.85 -10.41 7.23
C PRO A 72 -18.98 -11.62 7.57
N ASN A 73 -19.05 -12.70 6.79
CA ASN A 73 -18.31 -13.95 7.00
C ASN A 73 -16.98 -13.99 6.25
N VAL A 74 -16.60 -12.91 5.56
CA VAL A 74 -15.32 -12.80 4.86
C VAL A 74 -14.40 -11.87 5.64
N ARG A 75 -13.13 -12.24 5.73
CA ARG A 75 -12.06 -11.38 6.23
C ARG A 75 -11.15 -11.00 5.08
N ALA A 76 -10.99 -9.71 4.84
CA ALA A 76 -10.20 -9.16 3.74
C ALA A 76 -8.93 -8.50 4.27
N LEU A 77 -7.83 -8.69 3.54
CA LEU A 77 -6.67 -7.82 3.62
C LEU A 77 -6.76 -6.80 2.48
N GLU A 78 -6.74 -5.51 2.81
CA GLU A 78 -6.77 -4.42 1.84
C GLU A 78 -5.39 -3.76 1.76
N GLU A 79 -4.76 -3.80 0.59
CA GLU A 79 -3.56 -3.00 0.29
C GLU A 79 -3.96 -1.52 0.21
N MET A 80 -3.40 -0.71 1.11
CA MET A 80 -3.66 0.74 1.15
C MET A 80 -2.55 1.53 0.44
N LEU A 81 -1.30 1.06 0.54
CA LEU A 81 -0.13 1.70 -0.07
C LEU A 81 1.00 0.70 -0.23
N VAL A 82 1.65 0.69 -1.40
CA VAL A 82 2.99 0.11 -1.55
C VAL A 82 3.97 1.20 -1.99
N LEU A 83 4.82 1.61 -1.06
CA LEU A 83 5.78 2.70 -1.25
C LEU A 83 7.20 2.13 -1.38
N ARG A 84 7.88 2.45 -2.48
CA ARG A 84 9.31 2.21 -2.63
C ARG A 84 10.07 3.20 -1.75
N VAL A 85 10.78 2.72 -0.73
CA VAL A 85 11.51 3.57 0.23
C VAL A 85 12.90 3.98 -0.30
N PRO A 86 13.87 3.06 -0.52
CA PRO A 86 15.16 3.41 -1.11
C PRO A 86 15.05 3.60 -2.63
N GLU A 87 16.05 4.25 -3.23
CA GLU A 87 16.11 4.41 -4.70
C GLU A 87 16.21 3.07 -5.43
N SER A 88 16.95 2.12 -4.85
CA SER A 88 17.14 0.76 -5.35
C SER A 88 16.55 -0.27 -4.38
N PRO A 89 15.22 -0.50 -4.40
CA PRO A 89 14.62 -1.58 -3.62
C PRO A 89 14.96 -2.95 -4.22
N GLY A 90 14.59 -4.02 -3.51
CA GLY A 90 14.54 -5.36 -4.08
C GLY A 90 13.43 -5.51 -5.14
N ARG A 91 12.94 -6.73 -5.33
CA ARG A 91 11.93 -7.00 -6.37
C ARG A 91 10.55 -6.60 -5.86
N PHE A 92 9.76 -5.89 -6.69
CA PHE A 92 8.36 -5.55 -6.35
C PHE A 92 7.51 -6.79 -6.02
N THR A 93 7.87 -7.94 -6.59
CA THR A 93 7.22 -9.23 -6.29
C THR A 93 7.31 -9.62 -4.82
N ASP A 94 8.28 -9.09 -4.08
CA ASP A 94 8.41 -9.32 -2.64
C ASP A 94 7.30 -8.62 -1.86
N ALA A 95 6.83 -7.45 -2.31
CA ALA A 95 5.66 -6.78 -1.74
C ALA A 95 4.37 -7.61 -1.96
N ILE A 96 4.19 -8.19 -3.16
CA ILE A 96 3.05 -9.07 -3.45
C ILE A 96 3.08 -10.34 -2.58
N ARG A 97 4.28 -10.93 -2.41
CA ARG A 97 4.47 -12.08 -1.51
C ARG A 97 4.18 -11.71 -0.05
N ALA A 98 4.54 -10.50 0.38
CA ALA A 98 4.24 -10.00 1.71
C ALA A 98 2.73 -9.84 1.92
N LEU A 99 1.97 -9.31 0.96
CA LEU A 99 0.50 -9.25 1.04
C LEU A 99 -0.10 -10.64 1.27
N ARG A 100 0.39 -11.67 0.56
CA ARG A 100 -0.05 -13.05 0.77
C ARG A 100 0.31 -13.61 2.14
N ALA A 101 1.53 -13.33 2.62
CA ALA A 101 1.97 -13.75 3.94
C ALA A 101 1.12 -13.11 5.05
N LEU A 102 0.90 -11.80 4.96
CA LEU A 102 0.05 -11.05 5.88
C LEU A 102 -1.40 -11.55 5.88
N ALA A 103 -1.94 -11.88 4.71
CA ALA A 103 -3.29 -12.44 4.61
C ALA A 103 -3.41 -13.79 5.31
N VAL A 104 -2.40 -14.67 5.15
CA VAL A 104 -2.35 -15.96 5.85
C VAL A 104 -2.23 -15.77 7.36
N GLU A 105 -1.31 -14.89 7.81
CA GLU A 105 -1.09 -14.57 9.22
C GLU A 105 -2.37 -14.02 9.90
N ASN A 106 -3.13 -13.21 9.17
CA ASN A 106 -4.36 -12.58 9.67
C ASN A 106 -5.63 -13.39 9.38
N GLN A 107 -5.49 -14.62 8.85
CA GLN A 107 -6.60 -15.52 8.51
C GLN A 107 -7.62 -14.87 7.56
N CYS A 108 -7.14 -14.12 6.57
CA CYS A 108 -7.97 -13.50 5.55
C CYS A 108 -8.33 -14.50 4.45
N ASP A 109 -9.56 -14.41 3.96
CA ASP A 109 -10.06 -15.20 2.83
C ASP A 109 -9.65 -14.59 1.48
N VAL A 110 -9.49 -13.25 1.45
CA VAL A 110 -9.22 -12.50 0.22
C VAL A 110 -8.21 -11.37 0.42
N ILE A 111 -7.54 -11.00 -0.66
CA ILE A 111 -6.64 -9.84 -0.74
C ILE A 111 -7.19 -8.87 -1.78
N VAL A 112 -7.38 -7.62 -1.39
CA VAL A 112 -7.78 -6.52 -2.27
C VAL A 112 -6.56 -5.66 -2.53
N ALA A 113 -6.19 -5.48 -3.79
CA ALA A 113 -5.05 -4.67 -4.21
C ALA A 113 -5.47 -3.53 -5.13
N GLY A 114 -4.79 -2.39 -5.01
CA GLY A 114 -5.08 -1.18 -5.76
C GLY A 114 -4.04 -0.93 -6.85
N SER A 115 -4.49 -0.51 -8.04
CA SER A 115 -3.60 -0.04 -9.11
C SER A 115 -3.89 1.41 -9.50
N ALA A 116 -4.35 2.21 -8.55
CA ALA A 116 -4.93 3.53 -8.82
C ALA A 116 -3.90 4.59 -9.26
N LEU A 117 -2.59 4.31 -9.22
CA LEU A 117 -1.54 5.30 -9.52
C LEU A 117 -0.92 5.19 -10.93
N PRO A 118 -0.60 4.01 -11.46
CA PRO A 118 -0.18 3.88 -12.85
C PRO A 118 -1.19 4.49 -13.83
N SER A 119 -0.68 5.10 -14.89
CA SER A 119 -1.46 5.55 -16.05
C SER A 119 -1.72 4.41 -17.04
N ASP A 120 -1.10 3.25 -16.83
CA ASP A 120 -1.19 2.06 -17.66
C ASP A 120 -1.53 0.82 -16.83
N ASP A 121 -1.81 -0.28 -17.54
CA ASP A 121 -2.17 -1.56 -16.93
C ASP A 121 -0.96 -2.37 -16.44
N ARG A 122 0.27 -1.83 -16.46
CA ARG A 122 1.46 -2.64 -16.17
C ARG A 122 1.42 -3.22 -14.77
N LEU A 123 1.06 -2.42 -13.77
CA LEU A 123 0.97 -2.89 -12.39
C LEU A 123 -0.12 -3.95 -12.22
N VAL A 124 -1.28 -3.76 -12.86
CA VAL A 124 -2.35 -4.76 -12.83
C VAL A 124 -1.89 -6.09 -13.43
N ARG A 125 -1.19 -6.06 -14.56
CA ARG A 125 -0.62 -7.27 -15.17
C ARG A 125 0.41 -7.95 -14.26
N VAL A 126 1.12 -7.19 -13.42
CA VAL A 126 1.99 -7.80 -12.41
C VAL A 126 1.13 -8.53 -11.38
N TYR A 127 0.11 -7.90 -10.80
CA TYR A 127 -0.80 -8.55 -9.85
C TYR A 127 -1.51 -9.78 -10.44
N GLU A 128 -2.00 -9.71 -11.69
CA GLU A 128 -2.69 -10.82 -12.36
C GLU A 128 -1.80 -12.07 -12.51
N ARG A 129 -0.49 -11.90 -12.73
CA ARG A 129 0.48 -13.02 -12.74
C ARG A 129 0.59 -13.74 -11.39
N TYR A 130 0.11 -13.12 -10.32
CA TYR A 130 0.08 -13.66 -8.96
C TYR A 130 -1.35 -14.06 -8.52
N GLY A 131 -2.28 -14.20 -9.47
CA GLY A 131 -3.62 -14.74 -9.23
C GLY A 131 -4.68 -13.72 -8.85
N PHE A 132 -4.34 -12.43 -8.83
CA PHE A 132 -5.34 -11.37 -8.68
C PHE A 132 -6.20 -11.26 -9.94
N ARG A 133 -7.44 -10.80 -9.77
CA ARG A 133 -8.36 -10.49 -10.87
C ARG A 133 -8.84 -9.04 -10.75
N ARG A 134 -9.01 -8.38 -11.89
CA ARG A 134 -9.59 -7.04 -11.94
C ARG A 134 -11.11 -7.14 -11.81
N GLU A 135 -11.63 -6.77 -10.64
CA GLU A 135 -13.07 -6.85 -10.34
C GLU A 135 -13.76 -5.46 -10.30
N ALA A 136 -13.00 -4.36 -10.20
CA ALA A 136 -13.57 -3.00 -10.07
C ALA A 136 -12.65 -1.88 -10.55
N THR A 137 -13.23 -0.69 -10.75
CA THR A 137 -12.55 0.59 -11.02
C THR A 137 -13.07 1.67 -10.07
N THR A 138 -12.18 2.55 -9.58
CA THR A 138 -12.55 3.67 -8.71
C THR A 138 -12.86 4.93 -9.52
N LEU A 139 -13.96 5.62 -9.20
CA LEU A 139 -14.34 6.93 -9.72
C LEU A 139 -14.32 7.96 -8.58
N ILE A 140 -13.90 9.20 -8.86
CA ILE A 140 -13.91 10.29 -7.89
C ILE A 140 -14.49 11.57 -8.52
N GLN A 141 -15.28 12.31 -7.75
CA GLN A 141 -15.74 13.65 -8.07
C GLN A 141 -15.32 14.59 -6.93
N ARG A 142 -14.66 15.69 -7.28
CA ARG A 142 -14.44 16.80 -6.34
C ARG A 142 -15.68 17.68 -6.36
N ILE A 143 -16.30 17.87 -5.19
CA ILE A 143 -17.41 18.80 -4.96
C ILE A 143 -16.85 20.20 -4.69
#